data_AF-A0A4Q2KEM2-F1
#
_entry.id   AF-A0A4Q2KEM2-F1
#
_cell.length_a   1.000
_cell.length_b   1.000
_cell.length_c   1.000
_cell.angle_alpha   90.00
_cell.angle_beta   90.00
_cell.angle_gamma   90.00
#
_symmetry.space_group_name_H-M   'P 1'
#
loop_
_entity.id
_entity.type
_entity.pdbx_description
1 polymer ?
#
loop_
_entity_poly.entity_id
_entity_poly.type
_entity_poly.pdbx_seq_one_letter_code
_entity_poly.pdbx_strand_id
1 'polypeptide(L)'
;MIKSKGKIFTLAAAFALTAALTAGVFAPAAAEEAQFPVYTQEFTSEEAVNADFFAGYVNAVGNSTVAEQVGQDDGHWFLKDGKLVRENSIDKDAGTWRAAILTYSKQTFSNFEMEVDYKQGNQTFWWTGVAFRQAEAGKSFFDDGAGIFVQEGGQPTMWGAIGVGGPFEKTTYPNYDRNAWHHLKLTVQGNKATLSVDSYPATEWNLNASFYQEGYVSLISINNDSAYDNFKITELPEPETPELPDIPPVEEADTDDALGKLSQKTDDTLIVERPVNYRKKEGGGCSSSIGAGFAAAGSAAAGLAALALVLKRK
;
A
#
# COMPACT_ATOMS: atom_id res chain seq x y z
N MET A 1 23.21 43.40 -64.58
CA MET A 1 21.97 42.88 -63.97
C MET A 1 21.95 43.26 -62.49
N ILE A 2 20.95 44.06 -62.10
CA ILE A 2 20.21 44.06 -60.82
C ILE A 2 21.06 44.14 -59.52
N LYS A 3 21.32 45.33 -58.92
CA LYS A 3 20.52 46.02 -57.85
C LYS A 3 19.97 45.02 -56.80
N SER A 4 20.12 45.10 -55.48
CA SER A 4 19.86 46.26 -54.61
C SER A 4 19.82 45.79 -53.14
N LYS A 5 20.32 46.66 -52.22
CA LYS A 5 19.85 46.93 -50.83
C LYS A 5 19.98 45.79 -49.79
N GLY A 6 20.62 45.95 -48.64
CA GLY A 6 20.78 47.14 -47.80
C GLY A 6 19.62 47.24 -46.81
N LYS A 7 19.87 47.01 -45.52
CA LYS A 7 19.34 47.82 -44.41
C LYS A 7 20.02 47.48 -43.07
N ILE A 8 20.71 48.50 -42.60
CA ILE A 8 21.14 48.79 -41.24
C ILE A 8 19.90 49.02 -40.37
N PHE A 9 19.92 48.59 -39.10
CA PHE A 9 19.36 49.37 -38.00
C PHE A 9 20.17 49.15 -36.72
N THR A 10 20.84 50.21 -36.31
CA THR A 10 21.43 50.43 -34.99
C THR A 10 20.44 51.30 -34.21
N LEU A 11 20.15 50.99 -32.94
CA LEU A 11 19.84 51.94 -31.85
C LEU A 11 19.67 51.11 -30.56
N ALA A 12 20.62 51.15 -29.62
CA ALA A 12 20.81 52.14 -28.55
C ALA A 12 19.88 51.94 -27.34
N ALA A 13 20.52 52.04 -26.17
CA ALA A 13 20.04 51.71 -24.85
C ALA A 13 18.95 52.62 -24.29
N ALA A 14 18.20 52.12 -23.31
CA ALA A 14 17.64 52.93 -22.24
C ALA A 14 17.48 52.08 -20.96
N PHE A 15 18.35 52.35 -19.99
CA PHE A 15 18.13 52.05 -18.58
C PHE A 15 16.90 52.84 -18.12
N ALA A 16 15.92 52.17 -17.52
CA ALA A 16 14.90 52.80 -16.70
C ALA A 16 14.79 52.02 -15.39
N LEU A 17 15.47 52.56 -14.38
CA LEU A 17 15.27 52.24 -12.98
C LEU A 17 13.95 52.88 -12.55
N THR A 18 12.96 52.07 -12.17
CA THR A 18 11.76 52.57 -11.50
C THR A 18 11.52 51.74 -10.25
N ALA A 19 11.96 52.28 -9.12
CA ALA A 19 11.50 51.86 -7.81
C ALA A 19 10.07 52.39 -7.62
N ALA A 20 9.13 51.49 -7.33
CA ALA A 20 7.83 51.84 -6.79
C ALA A 20 7.58 50.95 -5.56
N LEU A 21 7.85 51.52 -4.37
CA LEU A 21 7.21 51.10 -3.13
C LEU A 21 5.74 51.54 -3.19
N THR A 22 4.81 50.60 -3.13
CA THR A 22 3.47 50.84 -2.56
C THR A 22 2.90 49.57 -1.94
N ALA A 23 2.73 49.67 -0.63
CA ALA A 23 1.76 49.02 0.26
C ALA A 23 0.89 47.86 -0.27
N GLY A 24 1.03 46.71 0.40
CA GLY A 24 -0.07 46.08 1.14
C GLY A 24 -1.31 45.64 0.36
N VAL A 25 -1.25 44.43 -0.21
CA VAL A 25 -2.37 43.50 -0.18
C VAL A 25 -1.77 42.14 0.15
N PHE A 26 -2.00 41.63 1.36
CA PHE A 26 -1.87 40.20 1.62
C PHE A 26 -2.97 39.54 0.77
N ALA A 27 -2.63 39.13 -0.44
CA ALA A 27 -3.39 38.11 -1.11
C ALA A 27 -3.30 36.87 -0.20
N PRO A 28 -4.42 36.20 0.13
CA PRO A 28 -4.31 34.85 0.67
C PRO A 28 -3.49 34.06 -0.34
N ALA A 29 -2.40 33.44 0.12
CA ALA A 29 -1.68 32.48 -0.69
C ALA A 29 -2.73 31.50 -1.19
N ALA A 30 -3.01 31.53 -2.50
CA ALA A 30 -3.73 30.44 -3.12
C ALA A 30 -2.92 29.21 -2.74
N ALA A 31 -3.52 28.31 -1.96
CA ALA A 31 -2.97 26.99 -1.78
C ALA A 31 -2.76 26.47 -3.20
N GLU A 32 -1.50 26.40 -3.62
CA GLU A 32 -1.11 25.75 -4.85
C GLU A 32 -1.61 24.32 -4.66
N GLU A 33 -2.73 23.98 -5.33
CA GLU A 33 -3.25 22.62 -5.30
C GLU A 33 -2.08 21.73 -5.68
N ALA A 34 -1.63 20.88 -4.74
CA ALA A 34 -0.49 20.02 -4.96
C ALA A 34 -0.81 19.15 -6.17
N GLN A 35 -0.26 19.50 -7.33
CA GLN A 35 -0.49 18.77 -8.56
C GLN A 35 0.46 17.58 -8.54
N PHE A 36 -0.04 16.44 -8.06
CA PHE A 36 0.73 15.20 -8.03
C PHE A 36 0.98 14.72 -9.47
N PRO A 37 2.22 14.29 -9.80
CA PRO A 37 2.53 13.80 -11.12
C PRO A 37 1.77 12.50 -11.40
N VAL A 38 1.16 12.42 -12.59
CA VAL A 38 0.52 11.20 -13.08
C VAL A 38 1.58 10.34 -13.77
N TYR A 39 1.78 9.12 -13.29
CA TYR A 39 2.56 8.13 -14.01
C TYR A 39 1.65 7.34 -14.96
N THR A 40 2.16 7.00 -16.15
CA THR A 40 1.44 6.23 -17.15
C THR A 40 2.36 5.21 -17.80
N GLN A 41 1.85 4.00 -18.01
CA GLN A 41 2.53 2.90 -18.69
C GLN A 41 1.60 2.26 -19.72
N GLU A 42 2.02 2.36 -20.99
CA GLU A 42 1.28 1.88 -22.16
C GLU A 42 1.81 0.51 -22.65
N PHE A 43 2.70 -0.14 -21.90
CA PHE A 43 3.27 -1.47 -22.18
C PHE A 43 3.85 -1.63 -23.60
N THR A 44 4.50 -0.58 -24.11
CA THR A 44 5.02 -0.53 -25.48
C THR A 44 6.38 -1.22 -25.68
N SER A 45 7.15 -1.41 -24.60
CA SER A 45 8.44 -2.11 -24.65
C SER A 45 8.79 -2.78 -23.33
N GLU A 46 9.42 -3.96 -23.40
CA GLU A 46 9.80 -4.74 -22.21
C GLU A 46 10.83 -3.98 -21.37
N GLU A 47 11.74 -3.26 -22.02
CA GLU A 47 12.76 -2.44 -21.36
C GLU A 47 12.13 -1.33 -20.51
N ALA A 48 11.14 -0.61 -21.04
CA ALA A 48 10.44 0.42 -20.27
C ALA A 48 9.67 -0.17 -19.09
N VAL A 49 9.04 -1.34 -19.27
CA VAL A 49 8.32 -2.00 -18.17
C VAL A 49 9.31 -2.47 -17.10
N ASN A 50 10.38 -3.15 -17.47
CA ASN A 50 11.40 -3.64 -16.52
C ASN A 50 12.19 -2.51 -15.83
N ALA A 51 12.23 -1.29 -16.41
CA ALA A 51 12.86 -0.12 -15.78
C ALA A 51 12.03 0.47 -14.62
N ASP A 52 10.70 0.31 -14.68
CA ASP A 52 9.78 0.91 -13.71
C ASP A 52 9.05 -0.11 -12.83
N PHE A 53 8.95 -1.36 -13.29
CA PHE A 53 8.27 -2.44 -12.60
C PHE A 53 9.22 -3.56 -12.19
N PHE A 54 8.94 -4.13 -11.02
CA PHE A 54 9.49 -5.39 -10.58
C PHE A 54 8.54 -6.52 -10.95
N ALA A 55 8.99 -7.49 -11.74
CA ALA A 55 8.25 -8.70 -12.05
C ALA A 55 8.65 -9.82 -11.10
N GLY A 56 7.66 -10.55 -10.57
CA GLY A 56 7.89 -11.63 -9.63
C GLY A 56 6.83 -12.72 -9.69
N TYR A 57 7.25 -13.94 -9.36
CA TYR A 57 6.38 -15.10 -9.31
C TYR A 57 6.43 -15.79 -7.94
N VAL A 58 5.25 -16.11 -7.41
CA VAL A 58 5.07 -16.88 -6.18
C VAL A 58 4.48 -18.24 -6.56
N ASN A 59 5.19 -19.33 -6.22
CA ASN A 59 4.76 -20.70 -6.55
C ASN A 59 3.90 -21.34 -5.44
N ALA A 60 3.95 -20.80 -4.22
CA ALA A 60 3.04 -21.14 -3.12
C ALA A 60 2.92 -19.96 -2.16
N VAL A 61 1.73 -19.73 -1.59
CA VAL A 61 1.53 -18.70 -0.55
C VAL A 61 2.49 -18.95 0.63
N GLY A 62 3.11 -17.88 1.13
CA GLY A 62 4.14 -17.96 2.17
C GLY A 62 5.55 -18.28 1.67
N ASN A 63 5.73 -18.61 0.38
CA ASN A 63 7.06 -18.70 -0.22
C ASN A 63 7.58 -17.32 -0.63
N SER A 64 8.90 -17.19 -0.71
CA SER A 64 9.55 -16.04 -1.30
C SER A 64 9.19 -15.91 -2.78
N THR A 65 9.02 -14.67 -3.23
CA THR A 65 8.87 -14.32 -4.64
C THR A 65 10.17 -14.58 -5.39
N VAL A 66 10.07 -15.27 -6.52
CA VAL A 66 11.17 -15.41 -7.48
C VAL A 66 11.11 -14.19 -8.40
N ALA A 67 12.18 -13.39 -8.40
CA ALA A 67 12.31 -12.27 -9.32
C ALA A 67 12.46 -12.77 -10.76
N GLU A 68 11.80 -12.08 -11.68
CA GLU A 68 11.84 -12.37 -13.12
C GLU A 68 11.89 -11.05 -13.91
N GLN A 69 11.97 -11.14 -15.23
CA GLN A 69 11.84 -10.00 -16.14
C GLN A 69 10.67 -10.22 -17.09
N VAL A 70 10.01 -9.14 -17.48
CA VAL A 70 9.04 -9.18 -18.59
C VAL A 70 9.77 -9.57 -19.87
N GLY A 71 9.25 -10.57 -20.58
CA GLY A 71 9.85 -11.13 -21.80
C GLY A 71 10.84 -12.29 -21.58
N GLN A 72 11.12 -12.65 -20.33
CA GLN A 72 11.98 -13.79 -20.00
C GLN A 72 11.31 -15.11 -20.44
N ASP A 73 12.05 -16.02 -21.10
CA ASP A 73 11.52 -17.27 -21.69
C ASP A 73 10.74 -18.15 -20.69
N ASP A 74 11.25 -18.30 -19.47
CA ASP A 74 10.62 -19.05 -18.36
C ASP A 74 9.86 -18.14 -17.37
N GLY A 75 9.73 -16.85 -17.70
CA GLY A 75 8.95 -15.89 -16.95
C GLY A 75 7.45 -16.04 -17.19
N HIS A 76 6.68 -15.16 -16.54
CA HIS A 76 5.22 -15.19 -16.60
C HIS A 76 4.61 -13.98 -17.29
N TRP A 77 5.35 -12.87 -17.44
CA TRP A 77 4.87 -11.65 -18.07
C TRP A 77 5.50 -11.44 -19.44
N PHE A 78 4.67 -11.18 -20.44
CA PHE A 78 5.08 -11.00 -21.83
C PHE A 78 4.36 -9.81 -22.46
N LEU A 79 4.99 -9.13 -23.41
CA LEU A 79 4.31 -8.12 -24.22
C LEU A 79 3.81 -8.73 -25.53
N LYS A 80 2.50 -8.61 -25.78
CA LYS A 80 1.85 -9.07 -27.01
C LYS A 80 0.91 -7.99 -27.52
N ASP A 81 1.13 -7.55 -28.76
CA ASP A 81 0.33 -6.50 -29.41
C ASP A 81 0.23 -5.21 -28.57
N GLY A 82 1.32 -4.83 -27.89
CA GLY A 82 1.38 -3.64 -27.03
C GLY A 82 0.69 -3.81 -25.66
N LYS A 83 0.38 -5.04 -25.25
CA LYS A 83 -0.32 -5.34 -24.00
C LYS A 83 0.50 -6.26 -23.13
N LEU A 84 0.39 -6.07 -21.82
CA LEU A 84 0.97 -6.97 -20.85
C LEU A 84 0.08 -8.22 -20.73
N VAL A 85 0.64 -9.39 -21.01
CA VAL A 85 -0.06 -10.67 -20.96
C VAL A 85 0.66 -11.61 -20.00
N ARG A 86 -0.12 -12.30 -19.17
CA ARG A 86 0.38 -13.32 -18.26
C ARG A 86 0.21 -14.72 -18.84
N GLU A 87 1.31 -15.48 -18.91
CA GLU A 87 1.36 -16.83 -19.46
C GLU A 87 2.17 -17.78 -18.54
N ASN A 88 2.24 -19.07 -18.91
CA ASN A 88 2.97 -20.13 -18.21
C ASN A 88 2.47 -20.52 -16.81
N SER A 89 2.77 -21.75 -16.36
CA SER A 89 2.51 -22.22 -14.98
C SER A 89 1.07 -22.01 -14.46
N ILE A 90 0.08 -22.09 -15.36
CA ILE A 90 -1.36 -22.07 -15.03
C ILE A 90 -1.83 -23.50 -14.82
N ASP A 91 -2.40 -23.76 -13.66
CA ASP A 91 -2.81 -25.10 -13.28
C ASP A 91 -4.04 -25.04 -12.38
N LYS A 92 -5.20 -25.41 -12.93
CA LYS A 92 -6.47 -25.44 -12.20
C LYS A 92 -6.38 -26.18 -10.86
N ASP A 93 -5.51 -27.19 -10.73
CA ASP A 93 -5.39 -28.01 -9.52
C ASP A 93 -4.48 -27.38 -8.45
N ALA A 94 -3.72 -26.34 -8.81
CA ALA A 94 -2.85 -25.58 -7.89
C ALA A 94 -3.58 -24.52 -7.05
N GLY A 95 -4.88 -24.29 -7.30
CA GLY A 95 -5.69 -23.37 -6.50
C GLY A 95 -5.20 -21.92 -6.56
N THR A 96 -5.23 -21.23 -5.41
CA THR A 96 -4.77 -19.83 -5.27
C THR A 96 -3.29 -19.70 -4.92
N TRP A 97 -2.53 -20.80 -4.97
CA TRP A 97 -1.15 -20.83 -4.48
C TRP A 97 -0.14 -20.15 -5.39
N ARG A 98 -0.50 -19.98 -6.67
CA ARG A 98 0.39 -19.44 -7.70
C ARG A 98 -0.02 -18.02 -8.10
N ALA A 99 0.92 -17.09 -8.07
CA ALA A 99 0.68 -15.70 -8.41
C ALA A 99 1.82 -15.15 -9.26
N ALA A 100 1.47 -14.55 -10.41
CA ALA A 100 2.37 -13.65 -11.11
C ALA A 100 2.04 -12.21 -10.67
N ILE A 101 3.07 -11.45 -10.33
CA ILE A 101 2.95 -10.13 -9.70
C ILE A 101 3.85 -9.16 -10.47
N LEU A 102 3.30 -8.04 -10.90
CA LEU A 102 4.06 -6.96 -11.52
C LEU A 102 3.87 -5.68 -10.70
N THR A 103 4.90 -5.30 -9.95
CA THR A 103 4.85 -4.21 -8.97
C THR A 103 5.46 -2.94 -9.53
N TYR A 104 4.73 -1.82 -9.48
CA TYR A 104 5.32 -0.51 -9.79
C TYR A 104 6.31 -0.14 -8.68
N SER A 105 7.60 -0.13 -9.02
CA SER A 105 8.70 -0.16 -8.04
C SER A 105 9.33 1.21 -7.76
N LYS A 106 8.91 2.25 -8.48
CA LYS A 106 9.50 3.59 -8.41
C LYS A 106 9.07 4.40 -7.19
N GLN A 107 7.90 4.08 -6.64
CA GLN A 107 7.29 4.83 -5.56
C GLN A 107 6.36 3.94 -4.72
N THR A 108 6.26 4.26 -3.43
CA THR A 108 5.26 3.74 -2.51
C THR A 108 4.15 4.78 -2.30
N PHE A 109 2.94 4.33 -2.00
CA PHE A 109 1.76 5.18 -1.88
C PHE A 109 1.01 4.88 -0.58
N SER A 110 0.64 5.93 0.16
CA SER A 110 -0.36 5.87 1.23
C SER A 110 -1.76 6.06 0.65
N ASN A 111 -1.91 7.12 -0.17
CA ASN A 111 -3.15 7.50 -0.84
C ASN A 111 -2.89 7.64 -2.34
N PHE A 112 -3.76 7.06 -3.16
CA PHE A 112 -3.56 7.06 -4.60
C PHE A 112 -4.87 6.80 -5.34
N GLU A 113 -4.85 7.18 -6.60
CA GLU A 113 -5.80 6.74 -7.61
C GLU A 113 -5.04 5.98 -8.69
N MET A 114 -5.46 4.76 -8.97
CA MET A 114 -4.88 3.91 -10.01
C MET A 114 -5.96 3.48 -10.98
N GLU A 115 -5.64 3.54 -12.26
CA GLU A 115 -6.49 3.08 -13.36
C GLU A 115 -5.72 2.06 -14.19
N VAL A 116 -6.41 1.01 -14.63
CA VAL A 116 -5.85 0.01 -15.54
C VAL A 116 -6.97 -0.67 -16.30
N ASP A 117 -6.75 -0.92 -17.58
CA ASP A 117 -7.61 -1.82 -18.33
C ASP A 117 -7.14 -3.26 -18.09
N TYR A 118 -8.07 -4.15 -17.80
CA TYR A 118 -7.74 -5.55 -17.55
C TYR A 118 -8.71 -6.47 -18.27
N LYS A 119 -8.23 -7.67 -18.55
CA LYS A 119 -9.03 -8.77 -19.08
C LYS A 119 -8.64 -10.06 -18.37
N GLN A 120 -9.64 -10.78 -17.89
CA GLN A 120 -9.43 -12.09 -17.31
C GLN A 120 -9.31 -13.12 -18.43
N GLY A 121 -8.45 -14.09 -18.21
CA GLY A 121 -8.33 -15.27 -19.03
C GLY A 121 -9.38 -16.33 -18.71
N ASN A 122 -9.42 -17.35 -19.57
CA ASN A 122 -10.41 -18.43 -19.50
C ASN A 122 -9.82 -19.81 -19.17
N GLN A 123 -8.51 -19.90 -18.90
CA GLN A 123 -7.88 -21.17 -18.56
C GLN A 123 -8.31 -21.65 -17.17
N THR A 124 -8.62 -20.73 -16.25
CA THR A 124 -9.18 -21.04 -14.93
C THR A 124 -10.27 -20.05 -14.52
N PHE A 125 -10.85 -20.25 -13.33
CA PHE A 125 -11.80 -19.33 -12.69
C PHE A 125 -11.15 -18.44 -11.62
N TRP A 126 -9.82 -18.54 -11.49
CA TRP A 126 -9.06 -17.74 -10.54
C TRP A 126 -8.86 -16.30 -11.05
N TRP A 127 -8.13 -15.50 -10.30
CA TRP A 127 -8.38 -14.08 -10.26
C TRP A 127 -7.32 -13.24 -10.95
N THR A 128 -7.79 -12.15 -11.54
CA THR A 128 -6.98 -11.07 -12.10
C THR A 128 -7.40 -9.80 -11.40
N GLY A 129 -6.45 -9.01 -10.93
CA GLY A 129 -6.78 -7.79 -10.19
C GLY A 129 -5.56 -6.95 -9.86
N VAL A 130 -5.65 -6.26 -8.74
CA VAL A 130 -4.63 -5.32 -8.28
C VAL A 130 -4.36 -5.53 -6.80
N ALA A 131 -3.10 -5.36 -6.40
CA ALA A 131 -2.70 -5.36 -5.01
C ALA A 131 -2.14 -3.99 -4.62
N PHE A 132 -2.27 -3.62 -3.34
CA PHE A 132 -1.83 -2.32 -2.84
C PHE A 132 -1.37 -2.36 -1.38
N ARG A 133 -0.60 -1.33 -1.01
CA ARG A 133 0.03 -1.16 0.31
C ARG A 133 0.87 -2.35 0.74
N GLN A 134 1.59 -2.93 -0.21
CA GLN A 134 2.56 -4.01 0.04
C GLN A 134 3.86 -3.37 0.51
N ALA A 135 4.40 -3.78 1.65
CA ALA A 135 5.65 -3.22 2.16
C ALA A 135 6.87 -3.60 1.29
N GLU A 136 6.80 -4.75 0.62
CA GLU A 136 7.87 -5.25 -0.26
C GLU A 136 7.36 -5.44 -1.70
N ALA A 137 8.20 -5.04 -2.68
CA ALA A 137 7.87 -5.22 -4.08
C ALA A 137 7.80 -6.71 -4.47
N GLY A 138 6.78 -7.07 -5.26
CA GLY A 138 6.55 -8.43 -5.72
C GLY A 138 6.06 -9.41 -4.67
N LYS A 139 5.82 -8.98 -3.43
CA LYS A 139 5.29 -9.86 -2.38
C LYS A 139 3.84 -10.24 -2.67
N SER A 140 3.39 -11.40 -2.22
CA SER A 140 2.00 -11.81 -2.36
C SER A 140 1.07 -10.96 -1.49
N PHE A 141 -0.09 -10.55 -2.02
CA PHE A 141 -1.09 -9.81 -1.24
C PHE A 141 -1.70 -10.60 -0.09
N PHE A 142 -1.55 -11.93 -0.09
CA PHE A 142 -1.94 -12.80 1.03
C PHE A 142 -0.98 -12.69 2.21
N ASP A 143 0.29 -12.39 1.92
CA ASP A 143 1.33 -12.29 2.93
C ASP A 143 1.51 -10.84 3.38
N ASP A 144 1.27 -9.87 2.49
CA ASP A 144 1.43 -8.45 2.76
C ASP A 144 0.60 -7.57 1.80
N GLY A 145 -0.15 -6.61 2.35
CA GLY A 145 -1.05 -5.74 1.59
C GLY A 145 -2.48 -6.28 1.45
N ALA A 146 -3.19 -5.72 0.47
CA ALA A 146 -4.55 -6.11 0.10
C ALA A 146 -4.64 -6.30 -1.42
N GLY A 147 -5.35 -7.32 -1.86
CA GLY A 147 -5.74 -7.57 -3.24
C GLY A 147 -7.23 -7.27 -3.46
N ILE A 148 -7.54 -6.59 -4.56
CA ILE A 148 -8.90 -6.37 -5.05
C ILE A 148 -9.01 -6.96 -6.45
N PHE A 149 -10.06 -7.74 -6.67
CA PHE A 149 -10.34 -8.39 -7.94
C PHE A 149 -11.85 -8.59 -8.11
N VAL A 150 -12.28 -8.81 -9.35
CA VAL A 150 -13.65 -9.23 -9.66
C VAL A 150 -13.64 -10.72 -9.97
N GLN A 151 -14.43 -11.51 -9.25
CA GLN A 151 -14.54 -12.95 -9.50
C GLN A 151 -15.21 -13.22 -10.85
N GLU A 152 -15.15 -14.47 -11.35
CA GLU A 152 -15.72 -14.84 -12.65
C GLU A 152 -17.21 -14.50 -12.80
N GLY A 153 -17.96 -14.55 -11.69
CA GLY A 153 -19.38 -14.22 -11.64
C GLY A 153 -19.68 -12.72 -11.59
N GLY A 154 -18.67 -11.85 -11.64
CA GLY A 154 -18.83 -10.40 -11.52
C GLY A 154 -18.85 -9.88 -10.09
N GLN A 155 -18.41 -10.67 -9.11
CA GLN A 155 -18.44 -10.29 -7.69
C GLN A 155 -17.14 -9.58 -7.28
N PRO A 156 -17.15 -8.28 -6.97
CA PRO A 156 -15.96 -7.60 -6.47
C PRO A 156 -15.60 -8.13 -5.10
N THR A 157 -14.33 -8.45 -4.91
CA THR A 157 -13.83 -9.09 -3.71
C THR A 157 -12.53 -8.44 -3.29
N MET A 158 -12.41 -8.15 -2.00
CA MET A 158 -11.15 -7.75 -1.38
C MET A 158 -10.67 -8.86 -0.46
N TRP A 159 -9.39 -9.19 -0.56
CA TRP A 159 -8.72 -10.14 0.33
C TRP A 159 -7.27 -9.70 0.54
N GLY A 160 -6.77 -9.75 1.76
CA GLY A 160 -5.37 -9.47 2.03
C GLY A 160 -4.81 -10.21 3.24
N ALA A 161 -3.65 -9.75 3.65
CA ALA A 161 -2.91 -10.23 4.81
C ALA A 161 -3.62 -9.94 6.14
N ILE A 162 -2.95 -10.28 7.25
CA ILE A 162 -3.39 -9.96 8.60
C ILE A 162 -3.60 -8.43 8.72
N GLY A 163 -4.75 -8.01 9.25
CA GLY A 163 -5.16 -6.61 9.34
C GLY A 163 -6.13 -6.17 8.22
N VAL A 164 -6.07 -6.83 7.07
CA VAL A 164 -7.10 -6.75 6.02
C VAL A 164 -8.09 -7.88 6.26
N GLY A 165 -7.62 -9.13 6.17
CA GLY A 165 -8.45 -10.34 6.23
C GLY A 165 -9.22 -10.59 4.94
N GLY A 166 -10.33 -11.32 5.04
CA GLY A 166 -11.22 -11.62 3.92
C GLY A 166 -11.44 -13.13 3.73
N PRO A 167 -12.13 -13.53 2.64
CA PRO A 167 -12.62 -12.66 1.56
C PRO A 167 -13.78 -11.75 1.97
N PHE A 168 -13.78 -10.50 1.49
CA PHE A 168 -14.88 -9.54 1.64
C PHE A 168 -15.53 -9.25 0.29
N GLU A 169 -16.59 -9.99 0.03
CA GLU A 169 -17.33 -9.89 -1.23
C GLU A 169 -18.39 -8.80 -1.18
N LYS A 170 -18.70 -8.24 -2.34
CA LYS A 170 -19.70 -7.19 -2.53
C LYS A 170 -20.75 -7.62 -3.55
N THR A 171 -21.71 -6.74 -3.81
CA THR A 171 -22.80 -7.01 -4.75
C THR A 171 -22.25 -7.31 -6.14
N THR A 172 -22.73 -8.40 -6.73
CA THR A 172 -22.38 -8.83 -8.08
C THR A 172 -22.79 -7.80 -9.13
N TYR A 173 -21.89 -7.51 -10.05
CA TYR A 173 -22.16 -6.72 -11.24
C TYR A 173 -23.02 -7.49 -12.24
N PRO A 174 -24.21 -6.97 -12.61
CA PRO A 174 -25.08 -7.66 -13.55
C PRO A 174 -24.45 -7.74 -14.94
N ASN A 175 -24.52 -8.91 -15.57
CA ASN A 175 -24.00 -9.17 -16.92
C ASN A 175 -22.50 -8.88 -17.08
N TYR A 176 -21.71 -8.99 -16.02
CA TYR A 176 -20.26 -8.90 -16.12
C TYR A 176 -19.72 -10.02 -17.01
N ASP A 177 -18.98 -9.68 -18.05
CA ASP A 177 -18.33 -10.65 -18.94
C ASP A 177 -16.82 -10.64 -18.70
N ARG A 178 -16.34 -11.58 -17.89
CA ARG A 178 -14.92 -11.72 -17.56
C ARG A 178 -13.97 -11.79 -18.77
N ASN A 179 -14.46 -12.19 -19.94
CA ASN A 179 -13.64 -12.32 -21.16
C ASN A 179 -13.55 -11.02 -21.95
N ALA A 180 -14.31 -10.00 -21.57
CA ALA A 180 -14.21 -8.66 -22.12
C ALA A 180 -13.06 -7.88 -21.49
N TRP A 181 -12.66 -6.81 -22.15
CA TRP A 181 -11.81 -5.80 -21.53
C TRP A 181 -12.67 -4.92 -20.64
N HIS A 182 -12.18 -4.67 -19.43
CA HIS A 182 -12.82 -3.84 -18.42
C HIS A 182 -11.86 -2.74 -17.97
N HIS A 183 -12.40 -1.57 -17.70
CA HIS A 183 -11.66 -0.47 -17.11
C HIS A 183 -11.82 -0.51 -15.59
N LEU A 184 -10.72 -0.68 -14.86
CA LEU A 184 -10.69 -0.68 -13.40
C LEU A 184 -10.09 0.64 -12.91
N LYS A 185 -10.79 1.28 -11.97
CA LYS A 185 -10.29 2.43 -11.21
C LYS A 185 -10.36 2.13 -9.71
N LEU A 186 -9.23 2.19 -9.04
CA LEU A 186 -9.09 2.01 -7.60
C LEU A 186 -8.62 3.32 -6.96
N THR A 187 -9.44 3.88 -6.09
CA THR A 187 -9.10 5.04 -5.26
C THR A 187 -8.90 4.59 -3.82
N VAL A 188 -7.71 4.81 -3.27
CA VAL A 188 -7.39 4.54 -1.86
C VAL A 188 -7.08 5.87 -1.19
N GLN A 189 -7.90 6.26 -0.20
CA GLN A 189 -7.73 7.51 0.54
C GLN A 189 -8.04 7.28 2.02
N GLY A 190 -7.08 7.57 2.89
CA GLY A 190 -7.14 7.25 4.31
C GLY A 190 -7.34 5.74 4.51
N ASN A 191 -8.40 5.39 5.23
CA ASN A 191 -8.80 4.00 5.46
C ASN A 191 -10.01 3.59 4.62
N LYS A 192 -10.14 4.14 3.42
CA LYS A 192 -11.22 3.81 2.48
C LYS A 192 -10.62 3.39 1.14
N ALA A 193 -11.10 2.27 0.62
CA ALA A 193 -10.82 1.83 -0.75
C ALA A 193 -12.13 1.83 -1.55
N THR A 194 -12.12 2.48 -2.71
CA THR A 194 -13.25 2.57 -3.63
C THR A 194 -12.84 2.01 -4.99
N LEU A 195 -13.53 0.97 -5.43
CA LEU A 195 -13.38 0.34 -6.73
C LEU A 195 -14.52 0.76 -7.66
N SER A 196 -14.17 1.25 -8.84
CA SER A 196 -15.08 1.46 -9.96
C SER A 196 -14.64 0.56 -11.11
N VAL A 197 -15.58 -0.19 -11.70
CA VAL A 197 -15.34 -1.01 -12.88
C VAL A 197 -16.33 -0.61 -13.95
N ASP A 198 -15.84 -0.18 -15.11
CA ASP A 198 -16.63 0.35 -16.23
C ASP A 198 -17.66 1.40 -15.79
N SER A 199 -18.95 1.08 -15.95
CA SER A 199 -20.11 1.88 -15.58
C SER A 199 -20.92 1.27 -14.44
N TYR A 200 -20.37 0.25 -13.77
CA TYR A 200 -21.01 -0.36 -12.61
C TYR A 200 -20.95 0.56 -11.39
N PRO A 201 -21.90 0.44 -10.44
CA PRO A 201 -21.86 1.20 -9.20
C PRO A 201 -20.54 0.99 -8.44
N ALA A 202 -19.95 2.09 -7.98
CA ALA A 202 -18.73 2.07 -7.19
C ALA A 202 -18.91 1.21 -5.93
N THR A 203 -17.87 0.45 -5.62
CA THR A 203 -17.84 -0.51 -4.52
C THR A 203 -16.84 -0.06 -3.47
N GLU A 204 -17.25 0.00 -2.21
CA GLU A 204 -16.43 0.59 -1.15
C GLU A 204 -16.12 -0.39 -0.03
N TRP A 205 -14.88 -0.34 0.46
CA TRP A 205 -14.43 -1.02 1.68
C TRP A 205 -13.84 -0.03 2.67
N ASN A 206 -14.18 -0.22 3.95
CA ASN A 206 -13.50 0.43 5.06
C ASN A 206 -12.34 -0.47 5.47
N LEU A 207 -11.13 0.06 5.39
CA LEU A 207 -9.90 -0.59 5.79
C LEU A 207 -9.69 -0.39 7.29
N ASN A 208 -9.00 -1.33 7.94
CA ASN A 208 -8.63 -1.16 9.34
C ASN A 208 -7.59 -0.03 9.46
N ALA A 209 -7.67 0.78 10.52
CA ALA A 209 -6.66 1.81 10.79
C ALA A 209 -5.24 1.26 10.91
N SER A 210 -5.06 0.03 11.38
CA SER A 210 -3.76 -0.63 11.44
C SER A 210 -3.17 -0.98 10.06
N PHE A 211 -3.98 -0.90 8.99
CA PHE A 211 -3.56 -1.11 7.60
C PHE A 211 -3.18 0.20 6.90
N TYR A 212 -3.23 1.34 7.59
CA TYR A 212 -2.72 2.60 7.07
C TYR A 212 -1.19 2.58 7.07
N GLN A 213 -0.61 2.37 5.89
CA GLN A 213 0.82 2.44 5.65
C GLN A 213 1.08 2.86 4.20
N GLU A 214 2.27 3.38 3.93
CA GLU A 214 2.78 3.46 2.57
C GLU A 214 3.18 2.07 2.09
N GLY A 215 2.93 1.79 0.80
CA GLY A 215 3.44 0.59 0.18
C GLY A 215 3.26 0.58 -1.32
N TYR A 216 3.72 -0.48 -1.95
CA TYR A 216 3.68 -0.63 -3.40
C TYR A 216 2.29 -1.00 -3.91
N VAL A 217 2.09 -0.73 -5.21
CA VAL A 217 0.91 -1.12 -5.99
C VAL A 217 1.34 -2.10 -7.07
N SER A 218 0.60 -3.18 -7.24
CA SER A 218 0.93 -4.26 -8.16
C SER A 218 -0.26 -4.71 -8.99
N LEU A 219 0.02 -5.13 -10.23
CA LEU A 219 -0.90 -5.93 -11.03
C LEU A 219 -0.70 -7.40 -10.65
N ILE A 220 -1.78 -8.15 -10.47
CA ILE A 220 -1.74 -9.52 -9.95
C ILE A 220 -2.57 -10.47 -10.79
N SER A 221 -1.99 -11.63 -11.07
CA SER A 221 -2.71 -12.73 -11.71
C SER A 221 -2.51 -14.03 -10.93
N ILE A 222 -3.57 -14.43 -10.23
CA ILE A 222 -3.62 -15.61 -9.38
C ILE A 222 -4.06 -16.78 -10.23
N ASN A 223 -3.09 -17.63 -10.57
CA ASN A 223 -3.27 -18.90 -11.27
C ASN A 223 -4.26 -18.87 -12.45
N ASN A 224 -4.30 -17.74 -13.18
CA ASN A 224 -5.12 -17.58 -14.36
C ASN A 224 -4.29 -16.91 -15.47
N ASP A 225 -4.69 -17.04 -16.73
CA ASP A 225 -4.20 -16.13 -17.76
C ASP A 225 -4.89 -14.76 -17.59
N SER A 226 -4.21 -13.70 -18.01
CA SER A 226 -4.73 -12.33 -17.89
C SER A 226 -4.01 -11.37 -18.82
N ALA A 227 -4.65 -10.25 -19.13
CA ALA A 227 -4.01 -9.15 -19.83
C ALA A 227 -4.30 -7.81 -19.15
N TYR A 228 -3.36 -6.87 -19.27
CA TYR A 228 -3.46 -5.50 -18.80
C TYR A 228 -3.03 -4.51 -19.88
N ASP A 229 -3.61 -3.32 -19.81
CA ASP A 229 -3.31 -2.19 -20.70
C ASP A 229 -3.54 -0.84 -19.97
N ASN A 230 -2.99 0.25 -20.51
CA ASN A 230 -3.26 1.62 -20.08
C ASN A 230 -3.10 1.89 -18.56
N PHE A 231 -2.03 1.39 -17.94
CA PHE A 231 -1.82 1.57 -16.50
C PHE A 231 -1.51 3.03 -16.16
N LYS A 232 -2.21 3.59 -15.17
CA LYS A 232 -2.01 4.94 -14.66
C LYS A 232 -2.06 4.95 -13.16
N ILE A 233 -1.21 5.73 -12.52
CA ILE A 233 -1.28 5.94 -11.08
C ILE A 233 -0.93 7.39 -10.74
N THR A 234 -1.70 7.96 -9.83
CA THR A 234 -1.53 9.32 -9.32
C THR A 234 -1.60 9.27 -7.81
N GLU A 235 -0.65 9.92 -7.15
CA GLU A 235 -0.69 10.10 -5.70
C GLU A 235 -1.82 11.07 -5.32
N LEU A 236 -2.44 10.82 -4.17
CA LEU A 236 -3.48 11.69 -3.61
C LEU A 236 -2.99 12.31 -2.30
N PRO A 237 -3.45 13.53 -1.95
CA PRO A 237 -3.11 14.12 -0.67
C PRO A 237 -3.74 13.33 0.48
N GLU A 238 -3.17 13.47 1.68
CA GLU A 238 -3.80 12.96 2.89
C GLU A 238 -5.17 13.61 3.08
N PRO A 239 -6.20 12.82 3.47
CA PRO A 239 -7.50 13.38 3.76
C PRO A 239 -7.39 14.35 4.94
N GLU A 240 -8.05 15.51 4.84
CA GLU A 240 -8.12 16.46 5.95
C GLU A 240 -8.68 15.77 7.19
N THR A 241 -7.92 15.82 8.28
CA THR A 241 -8.41 15.32 9.56
C THR A 241 -9.47 16.31 10.06
N PRO A 242 -10.71 15.89 10.36
CA PRO A 242 -11.70 16.81 10.89
C PRO A 242 -11.20 17.41 12.19
N GLU A 243 -11.14 18.74 12.27
CA GLU A 243 -10.81 19.45 13.52
C GLU A 243 -11.83 19.03 14.58
N LEU A 244 -11.38 18.25 15.56
CA LEU A 244 -12.18 17.97 16.74
C LEU A 244 -12.34 19.30 17.50
N PRO A 245 -13.54 19.62 18.00
CA PRO A 245 -13.70 20.79 18.84
C PRO A 245 -12.76 20.68 20.03
N ASP A 246 -12.09 21.78 20.39
CA ASP A 246 -11.29 21.86 21.61
C ASP A 246 -12.14 21.36 22.77
N ILE A 247 -11.78 20.19 23.31
CA ILE A 247 -12.43 19.67 24.51
C ILE A 247 -11.97 20.60 25.62
N PRO A 248 -12.87 21.43 26.19
CA PRO A 248 -12.47 22.29 27.30
C PRO A 248 -11.93 21.37 28.40
N PRO A 249 -10.89 21.80 29.15
CA PRO A 249 -10.38 21.00 30.26
C PRO A 249 -11.56 20.62 31.15
N VAL A 250 -11.78 19.30 31.29
CA VAL A 250 -12.80 18.80 32.21
C VAL A 250 -12.43 19.33 33.58
N GLU A 251 -13.34 20.07 34.21
CA GLU A 251 -13.10 20.55 35.57
C GLU A 251 -12.74 19.34 36.43
N GLU A 252 -11.66 19.47 37.19
CA GLU A 252 -11.23 18.43 38.10
C GLU A 252 -12.41 18.06 39.01
N ALA A 253 -12.63 16.77 39.24
CA ALA A 253 -13.70 16.34 40.13
C ALA A 253 -13.54 17.03 41.49
N ASP A 254 -14.61 17.62 42.03
CA ASP A 254 -14.58 18.27 43.35
C ASP A 254 -14.67 17.22 44.49
N THR A 255 -14.04 16.08 44.33
CA THR A 255 -14.06 14.96 45.26
C THR A 255 -12.69 14.81 45.94
N ASP A 256 -12.68 14.29 47.17
CA ASP A 256 -11.44 14.18 47.98
C ASP A 256 -10.38 13.24 47.38
N ASP A 257 -10.78 12.42 46.41
CA ASP A 257 -9.94 11.52 45.61
C ASP A 257 -9.46 12.12 44.28
N ALA A 258 -9.76 13.40 44.03
CA ALA A 258 -9.29 14.10 42.84
C ALA A 258 -7.77 14.33 42.88
N LEU A 259 -7.11 14.21 41.72
CA LEU A 259 -5.65 14.19 41.58
C LEU A 259 -4.96 15.46 42.14
N GLY A 260 -5.54 16.62 41.92
CA GLY A 260 -5.11 17.91 42.45
C GLY A 260 -5.26 17.99 43.97
N LYS A 261 -6.36 17.49 44.54
CA LYS A 261 -6.54 17.42 46.01
C LYS A 261 -5.63 16.38 46.67
N LEU A 262 -5.39 15.24 46.02
CA LEU A 262 -4.44 14.23 46.46
C LEU A 262 -3.00 14.76 46.44
N SER A 263 -2.62 15.56 45.43
CA SER A 263 -1.28 16.16 45.32
C SER A 263 -1.01 17.21 46.40
N GLN A 264 -2.06 17.83 46.95
CA GLN A 264 -1.97 18.80 48.06
C GLN A 264 -2.02 18.15 49.43
N LYS A 265 -2.40 16.87 49.52
CA LYS A 265 -2.41 16.12 50.76
C LYS A 265 -0.98 15.66 51.05
N THR A 266 -0.18 16.55 51.63
CA THR A 266 1.07 16.18 52.30
C THR A 266 0.75 15.39 53.55
N ASP A 267 0.33 14.13 53.39
CA ASP A 267 0.29 13.19 54.50
C ASP A 267 1.54 12.32 54.51
N ASP A 268 2.69 12.99 54.61
CA ASP A 268 3.96 12.39 55.01
C ASP A 268 4.03 12.19 56.54
N THR A 269 2.90 12.23 57.26
CA THR A 269 2.87 12.02 58.71
C THR A 269 2.59 10.58 59.14
N LEU A 270 2.25 9.69 58.20
CA LEU A 270 2.32 8.26 58.48
C LEU A 270 3.79 7.83 58.48
N ILE A 271 4.34 7.72 59.70
CA ILE A 271 5.55 6.95 59.94
C ILE A 271 5.26 5.54 59.43
N VAL A 272 5.75 5.23 58.22
CA VAL A 272 5.87 3.85 57.78
C VAL A 272 6.96 3.24 58.66
N GLU A 273 6.56 2.67 59.80
CA GLU A 273 7.42 1.75 60.52
C GLU A 273 7.66 0.55 59.61
N ARG A 274 8.71 0.62 58.79
CA ARG A 274 9.28 -0.57 58.18
C ARG A 274 9.84 -1.39 59.35
N PRO A 275 9.34 -2.61 59.62
CA PRO A 275 9.95 -3.43 60.65
C PRO A 275 11.39 -3.73 60.26
N VAL A 276 12.35 -3.07 60.92
CA VAL A 276 13.77 -3.36 60.79
C VAL A 276 14.09 -4.46 61.79
N ASN A 277 14.08 -5.71 61.36
CA ASN A 277 15.04 -6.72 61.80
C ASN A 277 14.83 -8.06 61.09
N TYR A 278 15.76 -8.43 60.20
CA TYR A 278 16.36 -9.76 60.22
C TYR A 278 17.81 -9.65 59.75
N ARG A 279 18.68 -9.23 60.67
CA ARG A 279 20.10 -9.58 60.60
C ARG A 279 20.28 -10.88 61.37
N LYS A 280 20.35 -12.00 60.66
CA LYS A 280 21.08 -13.17 61.14
C LYS A 280 22.17 -13.49 60.11
N LYS A 281 23.42 -13.22 60.54
CA LYS A 281 24.71 -13.81 60.12
C LYS A 281 24.51 -15.20 59.50
N GLU A 282 25.01 -15.50 58.30
CA GLU A 282 26.38 -15.89 57.91
C GLU A 282 26.31 -16.15 56.38
N GLY A 283 27.28 -15.95 55.49
CA GLY A 283 28.68 -15.57 55.52
C GLY A 283 29.27 -15.87 54.14
N GLY A 284 30.25 -15.08 53.68
CA GLY A 284 31.12 -15.35 52.51
C GLY A 284 30.43 -15.23 51.13
N GLY A 285 30.98 -14.59 50.11
CA GLY A 285 32.31 -14.05 49.89
C GLY A 285 32.31 -13.39 48.50
N CYS A 286 33.28 -12.51 48.28
CA CYS A 286 33.55 -11.81 47.03
C CYS A 286 33.55 -12.73 45.79
N SER A 287 33.07 -12.25 44.65
CA SER A 287 33.96 -11.71 43.61
C SER A 287 33.17 -11.32 42.35
N SER A 288 33.54 -10.16 41.82
CA SER A 288 33.26 -9.72 40.46
C SER A 288 34.23 -10.42 39.50
N SER A 289 33.74 -10.97 38.39
CA SER A 289 34.56 -11.23 37.21
C SER A 289 33.77 -10.99 35.92
N ILE A 290 34.33 -10.11 35.11
CA ILE A 290 34.04 -9.89 33.69
C ILE A 290 34.36 -11.17 32.91
N GLY A 291 33.54 -11.51 31.92
CA GLY A 291 33.83 -12.60 30.97
C GLY A 291 32.98 -12.49 29.72
N ALA A 292 33.60 -12.07 28.62
CA ALA A 292 33.08 -12.15 27.25
C ALA A 292 32.97 -13.61 26.77
N GLY A 293 32.06 -13.90 25.83
CA GLY A 293 32.13 -15.15 25.06
C GLY A 293 30.85 -15.61 24.37
N PHE A 294 30.78 -15.34 23.06
CA PHE A 294 30.33 -16.22 21.97
C PHE A 294 28.96 -16.95 21.99
N ALA A 295 28.18 -16.61 20.95
CA ALA A 295 27.54 -17.50 19.96
C ALA A 295 26.73 -18.72 20.42
N ALA A 296 25.47 -18.80 19.98
CA ALA A 296 25.09 -19.59 18.80
C ALA A 296 23.56 -19.67 18.65
N ALA A 297 23.12 -19.61 17.40
CA ALA A 297 21.76 -19.84 16.94
C ALA A 297 21.22 -21.23 17.30
N GLY A 298 19.90 -21.34 17.47
CA GLY A 298 19.22 -22.60 17.67
C GLY A 298 17.71 -22.44 17.63
N SER A 299 17.17 -22.64 16.43
CA SER A 299 15.76 -22.72 16.06
C SER A 299 14.86 -23.55 16.99
N ALA A 300 13.62 -23.11 17.21
CA ALA A 300 12.48 -24.00 17.38
C ALA A 300 11.20 -23.32 16.87
N ALA A 301 10.77 -23.75 15.70
CA ALA A 301 9.47 -23.46 15.13
C ALA A 301 8.36 -24.14 15.96
N ALA A 302 7.35 -23.38 16.36
CA ALA A 302 6.10 -23.90 16.91
C ALA A 302 5.07 -23.96 15.78
N GLY A 303 4.70 -25.18 15.39
CA GLY A 303 3.75 -25.45 14.31
C GLY A 303 2.30 -25.15 14.70
N LEU A 304 1.56 -24.53 13.78
CA LEU A 304 0.10 -24.51 13.78
C LEU A 304 -0.41 -25.72 12.98
N ALA A 305 -1.21 -26.55 13.64
CA ALA A 305 -1.96 -27.63 13.02
C ALA A 305 -3.28 -27.08 12.43
N ALA A 306 -3.47 -27.21 11.12
CA ALA A 306 -4.74 -26.97 10.45
C ALA A 306 -5.56 -28.27 10.40
N LEU A 307 -6.79 -28.21 10.93
CA LEU A 307 -7.75 -29.31 10.99
C LEU A 307 -8.57 -29.35 9.68
N ALA A 308 -8.37 -30.38 8.86
CA ALA A 308 -9.19 -30.63 7.67
C ALA A 308 -10.43 -31.46 8.05
N LEU A 309 -11.64 -30.88 7.93
CA LEU A 309 -12.89 -31.62 8.05
C LEU A 309 -13.41 -31.98 6.64
N VAL A 310 -13.30 -33.26 6.28
CA VAL A 310 -13.89 -33.85 5.07
C VAL A 310 -15.33 -34.23 5.37
N LEU A 311 -16.30 -33.56 4.74
CA LEU A 311 -17.70 -34.00 4.70
C LEU A 311 -18.02 -34.59 3.33
N LYS A 312 -18.05 -35.93 3.28
CA LYS A 312 -18.59 -36.72 2.18
C LYS A 312 -20.09 -36.49 2.04
N ARG A 313 -20.53 -36.09 0.83
CA ARG A 313 -21.94 -36.16 0.42
C ARG A 313 -22.37 -37.63 0.27
N LYS A 314 -23.57 -37.94 0.76
CA LYS A 314 -24.45 -38.95 0.16
C LYS A 314 -25.46 -38.22 -0.69
#